data_AF-A0A2H5W0S0-F1
#
_entry.id   AF-A0A2H5W0S0-F1
#
_cell.length_a   1.000
_cell.length_b   1.000
_cell.length_c   1.000
_cell.angle_alpha   90.00
_cell.angle_beta   90.00
_cell.angle_gamma   90.00
#
_symmetry.space_group_name_H-M   'P 1'
#
loop_
_entity.id
_entity.type
_entity.pdbx_description
1 polymer ?
#
loop_
_entity_poly.entity_id
_entity_poly.type
_entity_poly.pdbx_seq_one_letter_code
_entity_poly.pdbx_strand_id
1 'polypeptide(L)'
;MSRPVISIFGGSRCSPQDWEYREAERLGRRLAESGYIVCTGGYAGVMEAANRGARLAGGESWGVTVEIFPDPPNPYLSREIRTRDLLERLKVVNELAQGFIALRGGIGTLAEVALFWNLALLDQVSANKPLILLGACWEPIVADFLEHLAFRPKDLTAIVPVQSAEDAVREISRRVPSGTP
;
A
#
# COMPACT_ATOMS: atom_id res chain seq x y z
N MET A 1 18.77 8.28 -10.79
CA MET A 1 18.33 7.07 -10.07
C MET A 1 16.81 7.02 -10.14
N SER A 2 16.19 5.85 -10.31
CA SER A 2 14.73 5.73 -10.39
C SER A 2 14.09 6.03 -9.03
N ARG A 3 13.02 6.83 -9.00
CA ARG A 3 12.24 7.12 -7.78
C ARG A 3 11.67 5.80 -7.21
N PRO A 4 11.76 5.54 -5.89
CA PRO A 4 11.21 4.33 -5.30
C PRO A 4 9.68 4.33 -5.33
N VAL A 5 9.12 3.13 -5.48
CA VAL A 5 7.67 2.89 -5.57
C VAL A 5 7.14 2.44 -4.22
N ILE A 6 6.09 3.11 -3.74
CA ILE A 6 5.36 2.71 -2.54
C ILE A 6 3.98 2.22 -2.95
N SER A 7 3.66 0.98 -2.59
CA SER A 7 2.36 0.41 -2.90
C SER A 7 1.37 0.60 -1.76
N ILE A 8 0.15 1.03 -2.09
CA ILE A 8 -0.92 1.28 -1.13
C ILE A 8 -2.06 0.28 -1.38
N PHE A 9 -2.47 -0.38 -0.30
CA PHE A 9 -3.57 -1.34 -0.25
C PHE A 9 -4.73 -0.79 0.58
N GLY A 10 -5.96 -1.14 0.20
CA GLY A 10 -7.15 -0.78 0.96
C GLY A 10 -8.46 -1.10 0.24
N GLY A 11 -9.57 -0.86 0.91
CA GLY A 11 -10.90 -1.19 0.42
C GLY A 11 -11.32 -0.40 -0.82
N SER A 12 -12.07 -1.06 -1.72
CA SER A 12 -12.65 -0.44 -2.92
C SER A 12 -13.99 0.27 -2.68
N ARG A 13 -14.56 0.17 -1.48
CA ARG A 13 -15.94 0.59 -1.16
C ARG A 13 -16.05 1.85 -0.29
N CYS A 14 -14.99 2.62 -0.12
CA CYS A 14 -15.05 3.88 0.61
C CYS A 14 -15.36 5.08 -0.31
N SER A 15 -15.97 6.09 0.26
CA SER A 15 -16.40 7.35 -0.35
C SER A 15 -15.57 8.53 0.16
N PRO A 16 -15.58 9.70 -0.49
CA PRO A 16 -14.86 10.88 -0.03
C PRO A 16 -15.22 11.39 1.38
N GLN A 17 -16.36 10.98 1.93
CA GLN A 17 -16.76 11.30 3.30
C GLN A 17 -16.07 10.40 4.34
N ASP A 18 -15.67 9.19 3.95
CA ASP A 18 -15.04 8.21 4.82
C ASP A 18 -13.63 8.65 5.22
N TRP A 19 -13.19 8.20 6.40
CA TRP A 19 -11.85 8.48 6.88
C TRP A 19 -10.80 7.88 5.95
N GLU A 20 -10.99 6.64 5.48
CA GLU A 20 -10.02 5.94 4.65
C GLU A 20 -9.74 6.67 3.34
N TYR A 21 -10.77 7.22 2.70
CA TYR A 21 -10.60 7.94 1.44
C TYR A 21 -9.78 9.22 1.66
N ARG A 22 -10.16 10.03 2.65
CA ARG A 22 -9.44 11.28 2.96
C ARG A 22 -8.00 11.03 3.37
N GLU A 23 -7.77 9.98 4.16
CA GLU A 23 -6.44 9.63 4.63
C GLU A 23 -5.58 9.05 3.51
N ALA A 24 -6.15 8.23 2.61
CA ALA A 24 -5.47 7.73 1.43
C ALA A 24 -5.08 8.86 0.45
N GLU A 25 -5.98 9.83 0.21
CA GLU A 25 -5.67 11.00 -0.61
C GLU A 25 -4.55 11.85 -0.01
N ARG A 26 -4.59 12.06 1.31
CA ARG A 26 -3.51 12.73 2.04
C ARG A 26 -2.19 11.98 1.91
N LEU A 27 -2.22 10.66 2.10
CA LEU A 27 -1.06 9.78 1.99
C LEU A 27 -0.44 9.83 0.58
N GLY A 28 -1.26 9.70 -0.46
CA GLY A 28 -0.79 9.74 -1.85
C GLY A 28 -0.08 11.06 -2.19
N ARG A 29 -0.68 12.19 -1.80
CA ARG A 29 -0.06 13.52 -1.94
C ARG A 29 1.27 13.60 -1.20
N ARG A 30 1.31 13.20 0.08
CA ARG A 30 2.50 13.29 0.92
C ARG A 30 3.66 12.45 0.40
N LEU A 31 3.37 11.26 -0.14
CA LEU A 31 4.37 10.40 -0.76
C LEU A 31 4.91 11.01 -2.06
N ALA A 32 4.04 11.52 -2.92
CA ALA A 32 4.45 12.19 -4.16
C ALA A 32 5.36 13.40 -3.89
N GLU A 33 4.99 14.26 -2.94
CA GLU A 33 5.79 15.41 -2.47
C GLU A 33 7.15 14.98 -1.90
N SER A 34 7.24 13.78 -1.35
CA SER A 34 8.46 13.24 -0.74
C SER A 34 9.35 12.47 -1.73
N GLY A 35 9.02 12.50 -3.02
CA GLY A 35 9.84 11.90 -4.08
C GLY A 35 9.46 10.46 -4.45
N TYR A 36 8.40 9.88 -3.88
CA TYR A 36 7.98 8.52 -4.21
C TYR A 36 7.05 8.46 -5.42
N ILE A 37 7.02 7.30 -6.08
CA ILE A 37 5.97 6.88 -7.00
C ILE A 37 4.90 6.16 -6.19
N VAL A 38 3.63 6.55 -6.35
CA VAL A 38 2.50 5.89 -5.69
C VAL A 38 1.95 4.80 -6.58
N CYS A 39 1.86 3.56 -6.08
CA CYS A 39 1.33 2.43 -6.83
C CYS A 39 0.13 1.81 -6.09
N THR A 40 -0.96 1.51 -6.80
CA THR A 40 -2.14 0.87 -6.22
C THR A 40 -2.65 -0.25 -7.13
N GLY A 41 -3.79 -0.87 -6.79
CA GLY A 41 -4.52 -1.75 -7.72
C GLY A 41 -5.23 -1.01 -8.86
N GLY A 42 -5.30 0.32 -8.82
CA GLY A 42 -5.78 1.15 -9.93
C GLY A 42 -7.29 1.33 -10.05
N TYR A 43 -8.09 0.87 -9.09
CA TYR A 43 -9.56 0.98 -9.14
C TYR A 43 -10.10 2.04 -8.17
N ALA A 44 -11.34 1.87 -7.68
CA ALA A 44 -12.05 2.80 -6.81
C ALA A 44 -11.60 2.76 -5.33
N GLY A 45 -12.21 3.61 -4.49
CA GLY A 45 -12.02 3.63 -3.04
C GLY A 45 -10.64 4.14 -2.64
N VAL A 46 -9.96 3.44 -1.72
CA VAL A 46 -8.63 3.81 -1.21
C VAL A 46 -7.62 3.95 -2.35
N MET A 47 -7.70 3.07 -3.36
CA MET A 47 -6.80 3.09 -4.51
C MET A 47 -6.94 4.39 -5.29
N GLU A 48 -8.18 4.75 -5.68
CA GLU A 48 -8.46 6.02 -6.37
C GLU A 48 -8.01 7.21 -5.54
N ALA A 49 -8.34 7.25 -4.25
CA ALA A 49 -7.99 8.37 -3.38
C ALA A 49 -6.48 8.59 -3.33
N ALA A 50 -5.70 7.53 -3.12
CA ALA A 50 -4.25 7.59 -3.12
C ALA A 50 -3.66 8.03 -4.48
N ASN A 51 -4.18 7.46 -5.58
CA ASN A 51 -3.75 7.86 -6.93
C ASN A 51 -4.07 9.33 -7.20
N ARG A 52 -5.27 9.79 -6.81
CA ARG A 52 -5.72 11.17 -6.92
C ARG A 52 -4.80 12.12 -6.17
N GLY A 53 -4.52 11.84 -4.89
CA GLY A 53 -3.63 12.66 -4.07
C GLY A 53 -2.24 12.80 -4.69
N ALA A 54 -1.67 11.69 -5.16
CA ALA A 54 -0.36 11.68 -5.81
C ALA A 54 -0.37 12.49 -7.13
N ARG A 55 -1.40 12.29 -7.96
CA ARG A 55 -1.53 12.94 -9.27
C ARG A 55 -1.72 14.45 -9.15
N LEU A 56 -2.56 14.90 -8.22
CA LEU A 56 -2.80 16.33 -7.98
C LEU A 56 -1.59 17.05 -7.37
N ALA A 57 -0.70 16.32 -6.70
CA ALA A 57 0.59 16.83 -6.22
C ALA A 57 1.68 16.86 -7.31
N GLY A 58 1.36 16.51 -8.58
CA GLY A 58 2.33 16.44 -9.67
C GLY A 58 3.24 15.21 -9.63
N GLY A 59 2.92 14.21 -8.80
CA GLY A 59 3.66 12.95 -8.70
C GLY A 59 3.26 11.92 -9.75
N GLU A 60 4.01 10.82 -9.78
CA GLU A 60 3.67 9.63 -10.56
C GLU A 60 2.72 8.73 -9.77
N SER A 61 1.69 8.24 -10.47
CA SER A 61 0.58 7.47 -9.92
C SER A 61 0.35 6.24 -10.82
N TRP A 62 0.78 5.08 -10.35
CA TRP A 62 0.73 3.83 -11.09
C TRP A 62 -0.40 2.94 -10.57
N GLY A 63 -0.97 2.13 -11.46
CA GLY A 63 -1.98 1.11 -11.11
C GLY A 63 -1.64 -0.24 -11.73
N VAL A 64 -1.67 -1.30 -10.92
CA VAL A 64 -1.51 -2.68 -11.38
C VAL A 64 -2.89 -3.33 -11.44
N THR A 65 -3.49 -3.30 -12.63
CA THR A 65 -4.85 -3.78 -12.90
C THR A 65 -4.83 -5.24 -13.35
N VAL A 66 -5.96 -5.92 -13.20
CA VAL A 66 -6.15 -7.32 -13.60
C VAL A 66 -7.19 -7.42 -14.70
N GLU A 67 -6.90 -8.15 -15.78
CA GLU A 67 -7.77 -8.31 -16.96
C GLU A 67 -9.15 -8.88 -16.63
N ILE A 68 -9.25 -9.75 -15.61
CA ILE A 68 -10.53 -10.37 -15.23
C ILE A 68 -11.49 -9.42 -14.52
N PHE A 69 -11.04 -8.23 -14.11
CA PHE A 69 -11.90 -7.25 -13.46
C PHE A 69 -12.57 -6.34 -14.51
N PRO A 70 -13.91 -6.23 -14.50
CA PRO A 70 -14.65 -5.50 -15.52
C PRO A 70 -14.58 -3.98 -15.36
N ASP A 71 -14.23 -3.51 -14.15
CA ASP A 71 -14.19 -2.09 -13.84
C ASP A 71 -13.01 -1.40 -14.54
N PRO A 72 -13.20 -0.22 -15.13
CA PRO A 72 -12.09 0.55 -15.70
C PRO A 72 -11.16 1.06 -14.60
N PRO A 73 -9.87 1.29 -14.92
CA PRO A 73 -8.96 1.97 -14.00
C PRO A 73 -9.43 3.39 -13.68
N ASN A 74 -9.08 3.88 -12.49
CA ASN A 74 -9.39 5.25 -12.09
C ASN A 74 -8.63 6.29 -12.97
N PRO A 75 -9.17 7.51 -13.14
CA PRO A 75 -8.62 8.50 -14.08
C PRO A 75 -7.33 9.17 -13.60
N TYR A 76 -6.84 8.84 -12.40
CA TYR A 76 -5.67 9.47 -11.79
C TYR A 76 -4.39 8.68 -12.01
N LEU A 77 -4.43 7.59 -12.78
CA LEU A 77 -3.23 6.84 -13.18
C LEU A 77 -2.45 7.61 -14.25
N SER A 78 -1.17 7.84 -13.99
CA SER A 78 -0.19 8.24 -15.02
C SER A 78 0.38 7.04 -15.77
N ARG A 79 0.28 5.83 -15.20
CA ARG A 79 0.71 4.57 -15.82
C ARG A 79 -0.19 3.43 -15.36
N GLU A 80 -0.67 2.63 -16.31
CA GLU A 80 -1.36 1.37 -16.06
C GLU A 80 -0.42 0.20 -16.40
N ILE A 81 -0.39 -0.83 -15.53
CA ILE A 81 0.31 -2.09 -15.75
C ILE A 81 -0.73 -3.19 -15.64
N ARG A 82 -1.14 -3.76 -16.79
CA ARG A 82 -2.15 -4.80 -16.86
C ARG A 82 -1.53 -6.18 -16.64
N THR A 83 -2.12 -6.96 -15.74
CA THR A 83 -1.78 -8.37 -15.50
C THR A 83 -2.97 -9.27 -15.81
N ARG A 84 -2.69 -10.54 -16.14
CA ARG A 84 -3.72 -11.51 -16.53
C ARG A 84 -4.56 -11.94 -15.33
N ASP A 85 -3.91 -12.16 -14.19
CA ASP A 85 -4.55 -12.64 -12.97
C ASP A 85 -4.00 -11.97 -11.70
N LEU A 86 -4.61 -12.32 -10.56
CA LEU A 86 -4.28 -11.77 -9.25
C LEU A 86 -2.88 -12.18 -8.76
N LEU A 87 -2.42 -13.39 -9.08
CA LEU A 87 -1.10 -13.87 -8.64
C LEU A 87 0.00 -13.14 -9.39
N GLU A 88 -0.18 -12.94 -10.70
CA GLU A 88 0.70 -12.11 -11.52
C GLU A 88 0.73 -10.67 -11.00
N ARG A 89 -0.42 -10.08 -10.63
CA ARG A 89 -0.49 -8.76 -9.99
C ARG A 89 0.36 -8.71 -8.71
N LEU A 90 0.20 -9.67 -7.80
CA LEU A 90 0.93 -9.68 -6.53
C LEU A 90 2.44 -9.82 -6.76
N LYS A 91 2.85 -10.63 -7.75
CA LYS A 91 4.26 -10.74 -8.15
C LYS A 91 4.80 -9.41 -8.69
N VAL A 92 4.08 -8.76 -9.61
CA VAL A 92 4.47 -7.46 -10.17
C VAL A 92 4.56 -6.39 -9.07
N VAL A 93 3.59 -6.33 -8.16
CA VAL A 93 3.64 -5.41 -7.00
C VAL A 93 4.86 -5.68 -6.13
N ASN A 94 5.17 -6.96 -5.87
CA ASN A 94 6.38 -7.33 -5.12
C ASN A 94 7.66 -6.90 -5.84
N GLU A 95 7.74 -7.01 -7.16
CA GLU A 95 8.93 -6.63 -7.93
C GLU A 95 9.12 -5.11 -8.00
N LEU A 96 8.02 -4.36 -8.17
CA LEU A 96 8.04 -2.91 -8.33
C LEU A 96 8.26 -2.16 -7.01
N ALA A 97 7.54 -2.52 -5.95
CA ALA A 97 7.47 -1.73 -4.73
C ALA A 97 8.71 -1.90 -3.85
N GLN A 98 9.14 -0.83 -3.19
CA GLN A 98 10.16 -0.85 -2.14
C GLN A 98 9.55 -0.73 -0.73
N GLY A 99 8.25 -0.50 -0.62
CA GLY A 99 7.51 -0.48 0.64
C GLY A 99 6.00 -0.55 0.42
N PHE A 100 5.28 -0.92 1.47
CA PHE A 100 3.85 -1.19 1.44
C PHE A 100 3.14 -0.44 2.56
N ILE A 101 1.95 0.08 2.27
CA ILE A 101 1.07 0.72 3.27
C ILE A 101 -0.35 0.17 3.09
N ALA A 102 -0.92 -0.40 4.14
CA ALA A 102 -2.26 -0.96 4.12
C ALA A 102 -3.22 -0.16 5.00
N LEU A 103 -4.28 0.37 4.40
CA LEU A 103 -5.43 0.94 5.11
C LEU A 103 -6.50 -0.14 5.33
N ARG A 104 -7.59 0.22 6.01
CA ARG A 104 -8.77 -0.65 6.15
C ARG A 104 -9.25 -1.12 4.79
N GLY A 105 -9.51 -2.42 4.68
CA GLY A 105 -9.98 -3.03 3.45
C GLY A 105 -10.67 -4.37 3.68
N GLY A 106 -11.03 -5.03 2.57
CA GLY A 106 -11.68 -6.34 2.60
C GLY A 106 -10.67 -7.48 2.48
N ILE A 107 -11.15 -8.64 2.01
CA ILE A 107 -10.34 -9.85 1.86
C ILE A 107 -9.11 -9.67 0.96
N GLY A 108 -9.21 -8.84 -0.10
CA GLY A 108 -8.09 -8.55 -0.98
C GLY A 108 -6.94 -7.85 -0.26
N THR A 109 -7.26 -6.81 0.52
CA THR A 109 -6.28 -6.10 1.35
C THR A 109 -5.68 -7.01 2.41
N LEU A 110 -6.49 -7.87 3.04
CA LEU A 110 -5.97 -8.84 4.01
C LEU A 110 -5.03 -9.86 3.34
N ALA A 111 -5.32 -10.32 2.12
CA ALA A 111 -4.45 -11.22 1.37
C ALA A 111 -3.12 -10.55 1.01
N GLU A 112 -3.15 -9.28 0.56
CA GLU A 112 -1.96 -8.46 0.31
C GLU A 112 -1.12 -8.33 1.61
N VAL A 113 -1.76 -7.96 2.73
CA VAL A 113 -1.09 -7.83 4.03
C VAL A 113 -0.46 -9.14 4.47
N ALA A 114 -1.20 -10.25 4.46
CA ALA A 114 -0.68 -11.55 4.89
C ALA A 114 0.52 -12.00 4.03
N LEU A 115 0.45 -11.80 2.70
CA LEU A 115 1.55 -12.15 1.80
C LEU A 115 2.80 -11.30 2.09
N PHE A 116 2.67 -9.97 2.09
CA PHE A 116 3.83 -9.09 2.26
C PHE A 116 4.38 -9.11 3.69
N TRP A 117 3.54 -9.38 4.69
CA TRP A 117 3.99 -9.66 6.05
C TRP A 117 4.83 -10.93 6.09
N ASN A 118 4.35 -12.04 5.51
CA ASN A 118 5.12 -13.27 5.47
C ASN A 118 6.44 -13.10 4.70
N LEU A 119 6.45 -12.39 3.57
CA LEU A 119 7.67 -12.12 2.80
C LEU A 119 8.69 -11.26 3.56
N ALA A 120 8.23 -10.31 4.39
CA ALA A 120 9.08 -9.49 5.23
C ALA A 120 9.78 -10.32 6.33
N LEU A 121 9.18 -11.42 6.79
CA LEU A 121 9.78 -12.32 7.78
C LEU A 121 10.80 -13.32 7.19
N LEU A 122 10.80 -13.51 5.87
CA LEU A 122 11.63 -14.52 5.22
C LEU A 122 13.06 -14.07 4.91
N ASP A 123 13.44 -12.84 5.28
CA ASP A 123 14.77 -12.15 5.32
C ASP A 123 15.75 -12.33 4.12
N GLN A 124 15.84 -13.52 3.50
CA GLN A 124 16.62 -13.79 2.29
C GLN A 124 15.89 -13.46 0.98
N VAL A 125 14.58 -13.16 1.01
CA VAL A 125 13.74 -13.00 -0.20
C VAL A 125 13.26 -11.57 -0.44
N SER A 126 13.08 -10.76 0.60
CA SER A 126 12.61 -9.38 0.44
C SER A 126 13.67 -8.43 0.99
N ALA A 127 14.09 -7.46 0.18
CA ALA A 127 15.15 -6.49 0.50
C ALA A 127 14.73 -5.48 1.60
N ASN A 128 14.23 -5.97 2.75
CA ASN A 128 13.80 -5.19 3.91
C ASN A 128 12.70 -4.14 3.58
N LYS A 129 11.71 -4.54 2.78
CA LYS A 129 10.60 -3.67 2.36
C LYS A 129 9.63 -3.47 3.53
N PRO A 130 9.43 -2.26 4.06
CA PRO A 130 8.54 -2.07 5.20
C PRO A 130 7.08 -2.33 4.83
N LEU A 131 6.35 -2.95 5.76
CA LEU A 131 4.89 -3.05 5.73
C LEU A 131 4.30 -2.18 6.84
N ILE A 132 3.64 -1.10 6.44
CA ILE A 132 2.97 -0.17 7.35
C ILE A 132 1.49 -0.50 7.41
N LEU A 133 0.94 -0.60 8.62
CA LEU A 133 -0.49 -0.78 8.86
C LEU A 133 -1.07 0.56 9.32
N LEU A 134 -1.82 1.23 8.45
CA LEU A 134 -2.35 2.58 8.68
C LEU A 134 -3.81 2.53 9.14
N GLY A 135 -4.05 3.03 10.35
CA GLY A 135 -5.37 3.28 10.92
C GLY A 135 -5.71 2.41 12.13
N ALA A 136 -6.63 2.91 12.96
CA ALA A 136 -6.98 2.33 14.25
C ALA A 136 -7.60 0.93 14.17
N CYS A 137 -8.06 0.49 13.00
CA CYS A 137 -8.62 -0.84 12.82
C CYS A 137 -7.57 -1.97 12.97
N TRP A 138 -6.29 -1.68 12.72
CA TRP A 138 -5.27 -2.73 12.68
C TRP A 138 -4.86 -3.23 14.06
N GLU A 139 -4.90 -2.38 15.08
CA GLU A 139 -4.53 -2.76 16.45
C GLU A 139 -5.40 -3.91 17.00
N PRO A 140 -6.74 -3.83 17.01
CA PRO A 140 -7.57 -4.94 17.47
C PRO A 140 -7.44 -6.18 16.55
N ILE A 141 -7.29 -6.00 15.23
CA ILE A 141 -7.12 -7.15 14.31
C ILE A 141 -5.84 -7.93 14.60
N VAL A 142 -4.73 -7.22 14.84
CA VAL A 142 -3.45 -7.87 15.16
C VAL A 142 -3.50 -8.52 16.54
N ALA A 143 -4.21 -7.93 17.50
CA ALA A 143 -4.46 -8.55 18.80
C ALA A 143 -5.23 -9.88 18.65
N ASP A 144 -6.31 -9.89 17.85
CA ASP A 144 -7.08 -11.11 17.57
C ASP A 144 -6.25 -12.18 16.89
N PHE A 145 -5.31 -11.83 16.00
CA PHE A 145 -4.39 -12.79 15.39
C PHE A 145 -3.44 -13.40 16.41
N LEU A 146 -2.95 -12.62 17.37
CA LEU A 146 -2.08 -13.12 18.44
C LEU A 146 -2.84 -14.03 19.41
N GLU A 147 -4.12 -13.74 19.65
CA GLU A 147 -4.95 -14.51 20.57
C GLU A 147 -5.45 -15.82 19.95
N HIS A 148 -5.90 -15.77 18.70
CA HIS A 148 -6.65 -16.87 18.09
C HIS A 148 -5.87 -17.67 17.05
N LEU A 149 -4.73 -17.17 16.57
CA LEU A 149 -3.88 -17.87 15.58
C LEU A 149 -2.50 -18.14 16.17
N ALA A 150 -1.72 -19.00 15.50
CA ALA A 150 -0.38 -19.39 15.95
C ALA A 150 0.70 -18.33 15.63
N PHE A 151 0.40 -17.05 15.84
CA PHE A 151 1.37 -15.96 15.69
C PHE A 151 2.37 -15.99 16.85
N ARG A 152 3.62 -15.63 16.56
CA ARG A 152 4.68 -15.50 17.55
C ARG A 152 5.01 -14.02 17.73
N PRO A 153 5.54 -13.61 18.89
CA PRO A 153 5.94 -12.23 19.12
C PRO A 153 6.91 -11.68 18.06
N LYS A 154 7.82 -12.52 17.53
CA LYS A 154 8.75 -12.12 16.47
C LYS A 154 8.06 -11.82 15.14
N ASP A 155 6.87 -12.35 14.89
CA ASP A 155 6.18 -12.11 13.62
C ASP A 155 5.75 -10.62 13.55
N LEU A 156 5.51 -9.97 14.69
CA LEU A 156 5.15 -8.55 14.78
C LEU A 156 6.28 -7.59 14.38
N THR A 157 7.55 -8.03 14.34
CA THR A 157 8.68 -7.13 14.03
C THR A 157 8.69 -6.68 12.58
N ALA A 158 7.93 -7.35 11.71
CA ALA A 158 7.84 -7.06 10.28
C ALA A 158 6.78 -6.00 9.93
N ILE A 159 5.93 -5.60 10.88
CA ILE A 159 4.89 -4.59 10.66
C ILE A 159 5.14 -3.31 11.46
N VAL A 160 4.63 -2.20 10.94
CA VAL A 160 4.73 -0.88 11.58
C VAL A 160 3.33 -0.27 11.66
N PRO A 161 2.63 -0.38 12.80
CA PRO A 161 1.33 0.26 12.97
C PRO A 161 1.50 1.77 13.12
N VAL A 162 0.65 2.53 12.43
CA VAL A 162 0.61 4.00 12.48
C VAL A 162 -0.84 4.49 12.38
N GLN A 163 -1.09 5.73 12.80
CA GLN A 163 -2.45 6.30 12.86
C GLN A 163 -2.71 7.42 11.85
N SER A 164 -1.66 7.91 11.17
CA SER A 164 -1.78 9.00 10.20
C SER A 164 -0.90 8.80 8.97
N ALA A 165 -1.28 9.45 7.87
CA ALA A 165 -0.53 9.53 6.63
C ALA A 165 0.87 10.13 6.86
N GLU A 166 0.98 11.15 7.70
CA GLU A 166 2.24 11.79 8.07
C GLU A 166 3.18 10.80 8.77
N ASP A 167 2.66 10.01 9.71
CA ASP A 167 3.44 8.97 10.39
C ASP A 167 3.88 7.87 9.41
N ALA A 168 2.97 7.45 8.52
CA ALA A 168 3.28 6.47 7.50
C ALA A 168 4.43 6.93 6.58
N VAL A 169 4.35 8.16 6.06
CA VAL A 169 5.40 8.74 5.19
C VAL A 169 6.73 8.89 5.92
N ARG A 170 6.71 9.27 7.20
CA ARG A 170 7.92 9.34 8.04
C ARG A 170 8.58 7.97 8.19
N GLU A 171 7.81 6.93 8.50
CA GLU A 171 8.33 5.58 8.67
C GLU A 171 8.82 4.96 7.36
N ILE A 172 8.17 5.25 6.22
CA ILE A 172 8.68 4.91 4.88
C ILE A 172 10.01 5.62 4.66
N SER A 173 10.07 6.93 4.84
CA SER A 173 11.27 7.71 4.50
C SER A 173 12.50 7.35 5.32
N ARG A 174 12.30 6.86 6.55
CA ARG A 174 13.38 6.33 7.38
C ARG A 174 13.98 5.03 6.84
N ARG A 175 13.20 4.21 6.13
CA ARG A 175 13.58 2.86 5.69
C ARG A 175 13.86 2.76 4.19
N VAL A 176 13.22 3.61 3.39
CA VAL A 176 13.30 3.64 1.92
C VAL A 176 13.68 5.06 1.52
N PRO A 177 14.99 5.39 1.41
CA PRO A 177 15.40 6.72 0.98
C PRO A 177 14.91 7.00 -0.44
N SER A 178 14.25 8.14 -0.68
CA SER A 178 13.67 8.50 -1.98
C SER A 178 14.71 8.80 -3.07
N GLY A 179 15.99 8.92 -2.71
CA GLY A 179 17.04 9.45 -3.56
C GLY A 179 16.84 10.95 -3.75
N THR A 180 17.86 11.77 -3.45
CA THR A 180 17.78 13.21 -3.67
C THR A 180 17.52 13.48 -5.16
N PRO A 181 16.61 14.39 -5.53
CA PRO A 181 16.40 14.78 -6.93
C PRO A 181 17.68 15.31 -7.59
#